data_AF-A0A4U0P1H4-F1
#
_entry.id   AF-A0A4U0P1H4-F1
#
_cell.length_a   1.000
_cell.length_b   1.000
_cell.length_c   1.000
_cell.angle_alpha   90.00
_cell.angle_beta   90.00
_cell.angle_gamma   90.00
#
_symmetry.space_group_name_H-M   'P 1'
#
loop_
_entity.id
_entity.type
_entity.pdbx_description
1 polymer ?
#
loop_
_entity_poly.entity_id
_entity_poly.type
_entity_poly.pdbx_seq_one_letter_code
_entity_poly.pdbx_strand_id
1 'polypeptide(L)' 'EAYEQFIQHFTKTEKDGTWSITSCCSVAGLGGDKNYRDGSFAYYISELVRDNDPKAVGPFIMTSILLNR' A
#
# COMPACT_ATOMS: atom_id res chain seq x y z
N GLU A 1 -4.36 0.12 19.27
CA GLU A 1 -3.89 -1.14 18.65
C GLU A 1 -3.52 -0.90 17.19
N ALA A 2 -2.82 -1.83 16.53
CA ALA A 2 -2.21 -1.63 15.20
C ALA A 2 -3.20 -1.18 14.10
N TYR A 3 -4.46 -1.61 14.15
CA TYR A 3 -5.49 -1.21 13.17
C TYR A 3 -5.80 0.30 13.20
N GLU A 4 -5.95 0.88 14.39
CA GLU A 4 -6.18 2.33 14.54
C GLU A 4 -4.96 3.15 14.07
N GLN A 5 -3.76 2.65 14.35
CA GLN A 5 -2.52 3.27 13.86
C GLN A 5 -2.42 3.17 12.33
N PHE A 6 -2.87 2.07 11.73
CA PHE A 6 -2.94 1.93 10.28
C PHE A 6 -3.88 2.98 9.69
N ILE A 7 -5.09 3.13 10.23
CA ILE A 7 -6.05 4.15 9.79
C ILE A 7 -5.42 5.54 9.90
N GLN A 8 -4.83 5.87 11.06
CA GLN A 8 -4.25 7.18 11.31
C GLN A 8 -3.07 7.51 10.37
N HIS A 9 -2.21 6.54 10.05
CA HIS A 9 -0.98 6.78 9.29
C HIS A 9 -1.13 6.59 7.78
N PHE A 10 -2.03 5.69 7.35
CA PHE A 10 -2.12 5.25 5.97
C PHE A 10 -3.44 5.59 5.30
N THR A 11 -4.34 6.33 5.94
CA THR A 11 -5.55 6.83 5.27
C THR A 11 -5.62 8.35 5.26
N LYS A 12 -6.31 8.90 4.26
CA LYS A 12 -6.62 10.33 4.18
C LYS A 12 -8.05 10.54 3.69
N THR A 13 -8.70 11.59 4.19
CA THR A 13 -9.99 12.04 3.69
C THR A 13 -9.78 12.97 2.49
N GLU A 14 -10.50 12.72 1.41
CA GLU A 14 -10.47 13.50 0.18
C GLU A 14 -11.46 14.67 0.23
N LYS A 15 -11.35 15.60 -0.71
CA LYS A 15 -12.24 16.78 -0.78
C LYS A 15 -13.72 16.43 -0.99
N ASP A 16 -14.00 15.30 -1.61
CA ASP A 16 -15.36 14.80 -1.84
C ASP A 16 -15.91 13.97 -0.66
N GLY A 17 -15.16 13.88 0.44
CA GLY A 17 -15.53 13.11 1.63
C GLY A 17 -15.23 11.61 1.51
N THR A 18 -14.69 11.15 0.38
CA THR A 18 -14.19 9.77 0.25
C THR A 18 -12.86 9.59 0.98
N TRP A 19 -12.42 8.34 1.08
CA TRP A 19 -11.19 7.97 1.77
C TRP A 19 -10.24 7.29 0.80
N SER A 20 -8.96 7.59 0.94
CA SER A 20 -7.88 6.91 0.22
C SER A 20 -6.96 6.17 1.18
N ILE A 21 -6.52 4.98 0.78
CA ILE A 21 -5.37 4.30 1.40
C ILE A 21 -4.12 4.80 0.68
N THR A 22 -3.16 5.28 1.44
CA THR A 22 -1.96 5.95 0.95
C THR A 22 -0.73 5.09 1.19
N SER A 23 0.41 5.53 0.67
CA SER A 23 1.70 4.88 0.92
C SER A 23 1.79 3.42 0.43
N CYS A 24 1.03 3.06 -0.60
CA CYS A 24 1.01 1.69 -1.10
C CYS A 24 2.17 1.48 -2.08
N CYS A 25 2.96 0.41 -1.88
CA CYS A 25 3.90 -0.03 -2.89
C CYS A 25 3.17 -0.42 -4.17
N SER A 26 3.49 0.28 -5.26
CA SER A 26 2.91 0.08 -6.58
C SER A 26 3.18 -1.34 -7.10
N VAL A 27 4.42 -1.79 -7.00
CA VAL A 27 4.89 -3.10 -7.45
C VAL A 27 6.28 -3.34 -6.87
N ALA A 28 6.66 -4.60 -6.71
CA ALA A 28 8.05 -5.01 -6.60
C ALA A 28 8.20 -6.39 -7.23
N GLY A 29 9.43 -6.77 -7.59
CA GLY A 29 9.75 -8.12 -8.02
C GLY A 29 11.24 -8.29 -8.30
N LEU A 30 11.61 -9.41 -8.91
CA LEU A 30 13.02 -9.77 -9.13
C LEU A 30 13.28 -10.13 -10.60
N GLY A 31 14.51 -9.92 -11.05
CA GLY A 31 14.94 -10.16 -12.43
C GLY A 31 14.27 -9.25 -13.46
N GLY A 32 14.23 -9.71 -14.71
CA GLY A 32 13.68 -8.99 -15.87
C GLY A 32 14.76 -8.68 -16.91
N ASP A 33 14.45 -8.90 -18.19
CA ASP A 33 15.45 -8.81 -19.26
C ASP A 33 15.75 -7.36 -19.68
N LYS A 34 14.74 -6.47 -19.62
CA LYS A 34 14.90 -5.05 -19.97
C LYS A 34 15.40 -4.20 -18.80
N ASN A 35 14.83 -4.42 -17.62
CA ASN A 35 15.20 -3.77 -16.38
C ASN A 35 15.40 -4.86 -15.33
N TYR A 36 16.65 -5.16 -15.00
CA TYR A 36 16.97 -6.21 -14.03
C TYR A 36 16.73 -5.70 -12.61
N ARG A 37 15.85 -6.37 -11.87
CA ARG A 37 15.53 -6.05 -10.47
C ARG A 37 16.35 -6.95 -9.56
N ASP A 38 17.30 -6.36 -8.86
CA ASP A 38 18.36 -7.10 -8.13
C ASP A 38 17.98 -7.48 -6.69
N GLY A 39 16.83 -7.02 -6.18
CA GLY A 39 16.39 -7.31 -4.81
C GLY A 39 17.20 -6.56 -3.74
N SER A 40 18.01 -5.57 -4.13
CA SER A 40 18.73 -4.73 -3.18
C SER A 40 17.78 -3.83 -2.38
N PHE A 41 18.25 -3.34 -1.23
CA PHE A 41 17.53 -2.32 -0.48
C PHE A 41 17.22 -1.09 -1.34
N ALA A 42 18.21 -0.61 -2.10
CA ALA A 42 18.07 0.55 -2.97
C ALA A 42 16.96 0.33 -4.02
N TYR A 43 16.89 -0.88 -4.60
CA TYR A 43 15.82 -1.26 -5.51
C TYR A 43 14.44 -1.19 -4.82
N TYR A 44 14.24 -1.84 -3.68
CA TYR A 44 12.93 -1.86 -3.02
C TYR A 44 12.43 -0.48 -2.59
N ILE A 45 13.33 0.40 -2.15
CA ILE A 45 12.97 1.76 -1.74
C ILE A 45 12.79 2.71 -2.95
N SER A 46 13.25 2.31 -4.14
CA SER A 46 13.03 3.08 -5.37
C SER A 46 11.65 2.86 -6.01
N GLU A 47 10.93 1.81 -5.61
CA GLU A 47 9.64 1.48 -6.20
C GLU A 47 8.59 2.56 -5.92
N LEU A 48 7.71 2.76 -6.90
CA LEU A 48 6.71 3.83 -6.81
C LEU A 48 5.74 3.60 -5.66
N VAL A 49 5.39 4.70 -5.00
CA VAL A 49 4.32 4.74 -4.00
C VAL A 49 3.08 5.33 -4.65
N ARG A 50 1.93 4.68 -4.51
CA ARG A 50 0.65 5.15 -5.04
C ARG A 50 -0.48 5.02 -4.03
N ASP A 51 -1.53 5.82 -4.21
CA ASP A 51 -2.75 5.71 -3.43
C ASP A 51 -3.69 4.68 -4.05
N ASN A 52 -4.51 4.05 -3.21
CA ASN A 52 -5.56 3.11 -3.58
C ASN A 52 -5.08 1.95 -4.46
N ASP A 53 -3.85 1.46 -4.21
CA ASP A 53 -3.40 0.24 -4.87
C ASP A 53 -4.29 -0.94 -4.43
N PRO A 54 -4.82 -1.77 -5.36
CA PRO A 54 -5.70 -2.88 -5.02
C PRO A 54 -5.03 -3.92 -4.10
N LYS A 55 -3.69 -4.02 -4.13
CA LYS A 55 -2.91 -4.89 -3.23
C LYS A 55 -2.90 -4.39 -1.78
N ALA A 56 -3.31 -3.14 -1.52
CA ALA A 56 -3.51 -2.61 -0.18
C ALA A 56 -5.00 -2.54 0.19
N VAL A 57 -5.85 -2.08 -0.74
CA VAL A 57 -7.31 -1.92 -0.52
C VAL A 57 -7.99 -3.24 -0.19
N GLY A 58 -7.72 -4.30 -0.95
CA GLY A 58 -8.32 -5.62 -0.71
C GLY A 58 -8.01 -6.17 0.70
N PRO A 59 -6.72 -6.27 1.08
CA PRO A 59 -6.34 -6.71 2.43
C PRO A 59 -6.87 -5.83 3.56
N PHE A 60 -6.94 -4.50 3.37
CA PHE A 60 -7.53 -3.60 4.36
C PHE A 60 -9.01 -3.94 4.60
N ILE A 61 -9.82 -4.02 3.55
CA ILE A 61 -11.25 -4.40 3.66
C ILE A 61 -11.42 -5.75 4.36
N MET A 62 -10.64 -6.75 3.95
CA MET A 62 -10.71 -8.09 4.58
C MET A 62 -10.37 -8.03 6.08
N THR A 63 -9.36 -7.24 6.45
CA THR A 63 -8.94 -7.07 7.85
C THR A 63 -10.02 -6.36 8.66
N SER A 64 -10.64 -5.31 8.13
CA SER A 64 -11.76 -4.61 8.78
C SER A 64 -12.92 -5.55 9.08
N ILE A 65 -13.30 -6.39 8.11
CA ILE A 65 -14.35 -7.41 8.30
C ILE A 65 -13.96 -8.41 9.40
N LEU A 66 -12.73 -8.95 9.36
CA LEU A 66 -12.27 -9.95 10.34
C LEU A 66 -12.24 -9.40 11.77
N LEU A 67 -11.97 -8.11 11.95
CA LEU A 67 -11.88 -7.45 13.26
C LEU A 67 -13.20 -6.82 13.71
N ASN A 68 -14.25 -6.87 12.88
CA ASN A 68 -15.49 -6.11 13.08
C ASN A 68 -15.20 -4.63 13.36
N ARG A 69 -14.49 -3.99 12.43
CA ARG A 69 -14.09 -2.59 12.47
C ARG A 69 -14.56 -1.84 11.24
#